data_AF-A0A1M7FCC4-F1
#
_entry.id   AF-A0A1M7FCC4-F1
#
_cell.length_a   1.000
_cell.length_b   1.000
_cell.length_c   1.000
_cell.angle_alpha   90.00
_cell.angle_beta   90.00
_cell.angle_gamma   90.00
#
_symmetry.space_group_name_H-M   'P 1'
#
loop_
_entity.id
_entity.type
_entity.pdbx_description
1 polymer ?
#
loop_
_entity_poly.entity_id
_entity_poly.type
_entity_poly.pdbx_seq_one_letter_code
_entity_poly.pdbx_strand_id
1 'polypeptide(L)'
;MRPIGAHIPAMALVLAIAGPATAQQDKAKEERLVLPSGLEAGLQEVISDQPGQGLTYRFRFVAPEFTGKEEFDSIMADLEYLCISYAIPRLPAIGPQPRQVVISLADHPAEFGVFDLDVTQVFEAYRIEDGTCIWEEF
;
A
#
# COMPACT_ATOMS: atom_id res chain seq x y z
N MET A 1 37.21 35.82 -63.41
CA MET A 1 38.45 35.69 -62.61
C MET A 1 38.07 35.57 -61.14
N ARG A 2 38.38 34.43 -60.51
CA ARG A 2 38.30 34.21 -59.05
C ARG A 2 39.64 34.57 -58.42
N PRO A 3 39.63 35.03 -57.16
CA PRO A 3 40.50 34.45 -56.13
C PRO A 3 39.62 33.96 -54.96
N ILE A 4 39.51 32.66 -54.69
CA ILE A 4 40.35 31.85 -53.77
C ILE A 4 40.75 32.63 -52.51
N GLY A 5 40.12 32.29 -51.39
CA GLY A 5 40.48 32.78 -50.05
C GLY A 5 39.75 32.02 -48.95
N ALA A 6 40.34 30.88 -48.56
CA ALA A 6 40.44 30.30 -47.21
C ALA A 6 39.18 30.07 -46.34
N HIS A 7 39.01 28.78 -45.99
CA HIS A 7 38.18 28.26 -44.89
C HIS A 7 38.63 28.76 -43.51
N ILE A 8 37.68 29.14 -42.65
CA ILE A 8 37.82 29.07 -41.18
C ILE A 8 36.49 28.53 -40.62
N PRO A 9 36.41 27.30 -40.11
CA PRO A 9 35.23 26.80 -39.43
C PRO A 9 35.27 27.28 -37.98
N ALA A 10 34.53 28.32 -37.63
CA ALA A 10 34.33 28.70 -36.24
C ALA A 10 33.17 27.89 -35.66
N MET A 11 33.55 26.72 -35.15
CA MET A 11 32.80 25.80 -34.29
C MET A 11 32.00 26.57 -33.23
N ALA A 12 30.68 26.62 -33.38
CA ALA A 12 29.77 27.16 -32.36
C ALA A 12 29.69 26.17 -31.20
N LEU A 13 30.33 26.51 -30.09
CA LEU A 13 30.29 25.79 -28.83
C LEU A 13 28.89 25.92 -28.22
N VAL A 14 28.05 24.89 -28.41
CA VAL A 14 26.79 24.76 -27.69
C VAL A 14 27.12 24.39 -26.23
N LEU A 15 27.05 25.38 -25.34
CA LEU A 15 27.17 25.17 -23.91
C LEU A 15 25.86 24.53 -23.41
N ALA A 16 25.79 23.19 -23.45
CA ALA A 16 24.71 22.44 -22.82
C ALA A 16 24.83 22.58 -21.30
N ILE A 17 24.03 23.48 -20.72
CA ILE A 17 23.87 23.60 -19.27
C ILE A 17 23.05 22.39 -18.82
N ALA A 18 23.73 21.27 -18.56
CA ALA A 18 23.15 20.13 -17.88
C ALA A 18 22.90 20.54 -16.42
N GLY A 19 21.70 21.05 -16.14
CA GLY A 19 21.24 21.20 -14.76
C GLY A 19 21.18 19.81 -14.10
N PRO A 20 21.55 19.68 -12.82
CA PRO A 20 21.38 18.41 -12.12
C PRO A 20 19.88 18.18 -11.99
N ALA A 21 19.35 17.25 -12.78
CA ALA A 21 18.07 16.63 -12.48
C ALA A 21 18.26 15.86 -11.18
N THR A 22 17.97 16.48 -10.04
CA THR A 22 17.67 15.75 -8.81
C THR A 22 16.36 15.03 -9.06
N ALA A 23 16.44 13.86 -9.71
CA ALA A 23 15.41 12.85 -9.61
C ALA A 23 15.38 12.44 -8.14
N GLN A 24 14.59 13.16 -7.35
CA GLN A 24 14.13 12.71 -6.05
C GLN A 24 13.26 11.49 -6.34
N GLN A 25 13.93 10.35 -6.48
CA GLN A 25 13.29 9.05 -6.36
C GLN A 25 12.89 8.94 -4.89
N ASP A 26 11.71 9.46 -4.57
CA ASP A 26 10.98 9.02 -3.40
C ASP A 26 10.67 7.54 -3.62
N LYS A 27 11.65 6.69 -3.33
CA LYS A 27 11.37 5.35 -2.86
C LYS A 27 10.61 5.57 -1.56
N ALA A 28 9.29 5.65 -1.67
CA ALA A 28 8.39 5.61 -0.54
C ALA A 28 8.89 4.45 0.33
N LYS A 29 9.53 4.77 1.44
CA LYS A 29 9.94 3.79 2.43
C LYS A 29 8.63 3.12 2.81
N GLU A 30 8.47 1.85 2.43
CA GLU A 30 7.31 1.05 2.78
C GLU A 30 7.02 1.30 4.26
N GLU A 31 5.89 1.93 4.54
CA GLU A 31 5.50 2.27 5.90
C GLU A 31 5.23 0.93 6.60
N ARG A 32 6.16 0.52 7.45
CA ARG A 32 6.02 -0.67 8.29
C ARG A 32 5.46 -0.25 9.63
N LEU A 33 4.31 -0.83 9.97
CA LEU A 33 3.63 -0.64 11.24
C LEU A 33 4.09 -1.71 12.22
N VAL A 34 4.53 -1.30 13.40
CA VAL A 34 4.70 -2.20 14.54
C VAL A 34 3.30 -2.44 15.12
N LEU A 35 2.89 -3.71 15.14
CA LEU A 35 1.59 -4.14 15.63
C LEU A 35 1.63 -4.38 17.15
N PRO A 36 0.48 -4.41 17.84
CA PRO A 36 0.39 -4.77 19.26
C PRO A 36 1.10 -6.07 19.63
N SER A 37 1.10 -7.08 18.77
CA SER A 37 1.84 -8.33 18.94
C SER A 37 3.37 -8.19 18.87
N GLY A 38 3.86 -7.07 18.32
CA GLY A 38 5.26 -6.84 18.00
C GLY A 38 5.64 -7.16 16.55
N LEU A 39 4.74 -7.72 15.75
CA LEU A 39 4.97 -7.94 14.32
C LEU A 39 5.16 -6.62 13.56
N GLU A 40 5.91 -6.65 12.47
CA GLU A 40 6.03 -5.53 11.54
C GLU A 40 5.29 -5.80 10.24
N ALA A 41 4.15 -5.12 10.03
CA ALA A 41 3.33 -5.25 8.82
C ALA A 41 3.50 -4.07 7.86
N GLY A 42 3.53 -4.33 6.56
CA GLY A 42 3.46 -3.32 5.50
C GLY A 42 2.19 -3.47 4.68
N LEU A 43 1.64 -2.37 4.17
CA LEU A 43 0.51 -2.43 3.23
C LEU A 43 0.98 -3.04 1.90
N GLN A 44 0.36 -4.14 1.47
CA GLN A 44 0.52 -4.69 0.14
C GLN A 44 -0.33 -3.92 -0.87
N GLU A 45 -1.64 -3.84 -0.62
CA GLU A 45 -2.59 -3.15 -1.52
C GLU A 45 -3.91 -2.82 -0.82
N VAL A 46 -4.67 -1.90 -1.45
CA VAL A 46 -6.06 -1.61 -1.08
C VAL A 46 -6.94 -1.93 -2.27
N ILE A 47 -7.92 -2.80 -2.05
CA ILE A 47 -8.90 -3.19 -3.06
C ILE A 47 -10.25 -2.62 -2.65
N SER A 48 -10.91 -1.95 -3.57
CA SER A 48 -12.31 -1.55 -3.41
C SER A 48 -13.15 -2.36 -4.37
N ASP A 49 -14.13 -3.07 -3.83
CA ASP A 49 -15.10 -3.82 -4.62
C ASP A 49 -16.51 -3.59 -4.06
N GLN A 50 -17.50 -4.06 -4.81
CA GLN A 50 -18.90 -3.95 -4.42
C GLN A 50 -19.63 -5.30 -4.51
N PRO A 51 -19.12 -6.37 -3.86
CA PRO A 51 -19.76 -7.67 -3.84
C PRO A 51 -20.90 -7.70 -2.82
N GLY A 52 -22.03 -8.31 -3.17
CA GLY A 52 -23.11 -8.59 -2.23
C GLY A 52 -23.64 -7.36 -1.48
N GLN A 53 -23.32 -7.24 -0.19
CA GLN A 53 -23.99 -6.37 0.78
C GLN A 53 -23.65 -4.87 0.69
N GLY A 54 -22.75 -4.42 -0.19
CA GLY A 54 -22.45 -3.00 -0.38
C GLY A 54 -21.00 -2.74 -0.79
N LEU A 55 -20.55 -1.48 -0.69
CA LEU A 55 -19.16 -1.10 -0.93
C LEU A 55 -18.26 -1.66 0.17
N THR A 56 -17.20 -2.35 -0.22
CA THR A 56 -16.21 -2.92 0.70
C THR A 56 -14.83 -2.39 0.33
N TYR A 57 -14.08 -1.95 1.34
CA TYR A 57 -12.64 -1.67 1.21
C TYR A 57 -11.85 -2.78 1.90
N ARG A 58 -10.94 -3.41 1.17
CA ARG A 58 -10.04 -4.43 1.70
C ARG A 58 -8.63 -3.88 1.76
N PHE A 59 -8.10 -3.76 2.97
CA PHE A 59 -6.70 -3.40 3.20
C PHE A 59 -5.92 -4.69 3.45
N ARG A 60 -4.95 -4.97 2.59
CA ARG A 60 -4.15 -6.20 2.63
C ARG A 60 -2.75 -5.86 3.10
N PHE A 61 -2.32 -6.48 4.19
CA PHE A 61 -1.02 -6.27 4.82
C PHE A 61 -0.18 -7.54 4.78
N VAL A 62 1.13 -7.35 4.76
CA VAL A 62 2.13 -8.43 4.82
C VAL A 62 3.04 -8.22 6.03
N ALA A 63 3.13 -9.24 6.88
CA ALA A 63 4.07 -9.32 7.99
C ALA A 63 4.90 -10.62 7.86
N PRO A 64 6.16 -10.56 7.39
CA PRO A 64 7.00 -11.74 7.15
C PRO A 64 7.17 -12.72 8.31
N GLU A 65 6.95 -12.27 9.54
CA GLU A 65 7.08 -13.07 10.76
C GLU A 65 5.74 -13.64 11.23
N PHE A 66 4.63 -13.30 10.57
CA PHE A 66 3.32 -13.87 10.88
C PHE A 66 3.28 -15.35 10.54
N THR A 67 2.83 -16.18 11.48
CA THR A 67 2.80 -17.64 11.31
C THR A 67 1.39 -18.23 11.30
N GLY A 68 0.36 -17.42 11.57
CA GLY A 68 -1.03 -17.84 11.72
C GLY A 68 -1.28 -18.75 12.93
N LYS A 69 -0.30 -18.86 13.83
CA LYS A 69 -0.34 -19.70 15.03
C LYS A 69 -0.25 -18.87 16.31
N GLU A 70 -0.20 -17.56 16.18
CA GLU A 70 -0.30 -16.62 17.27
C GLU A 70 -1.64 -16.82 18.02
N GLU A 71 -1.68 -16.41 19.28
CA GLU A 71 -2.92 -16.49 20.07
C GLU A 71 -4.02 -15.66 19.40
N PHE A 72 -5.26 -16.19 19.40
CA PHE A 72 -6.39 -15.56 18.74
C PHE A 72 -6.57 -14.10 19.14
N ASP A 73 -6.54 -13.80 20.44
CA ASP A 73 -6.69 -12.43 20.95
C ASP A 73 -5.57 -11.49 20.45
N SER A 74 -4.36 -12.02 20.24
CA SER A 74 -3.25 -11.25 19.68
C SER A 74 -3.48 -10.92 18.21
N ILE A 75 -3.98 -11.89 17.43
CA ILE A 75 -4.33 -11.68 16.02
C ILE A 75 -5.44 -10.64 15.91
N MET A 76 -6.48 -10.76 16.73
CA MET A 76 -7.61 -9.83 16.74
C MET A 76 -7.18 -8.40 17.12
N ALA A 77 -6.30 -8.25 18.11
CA ALA A 77 -5.75 -6.95 18.49
C ALA A 77 -4.94 -6.29 17.36
N ASP A 78 -4.16 -7.08 16.62
CA ASP A 78 -3.40 -6.61 15.47
C ASP A 78 -4.30 -6.13 14.33
N LEU A 79 -5.32 -6.93 13.98
CA LEU A 79 -6.26 -6.59 12.92
C LEU A 79 -7.10 -5.35 13.27
N GLU A 80 -7.56 -5.23 14.52
CA GLU A 80 -8.26 -4.04 15.00
C GLU A 80 -7.35 -2.80 14.96
N TYR A 81 -6.10 -2.92 15.41
CA TYR A 81 -5.13 -1.84 15.36
C TYR A 81 -4.90 -1.35 13.92
N LEU A 82 -4.72 -2.27 12.97
CA LEU A 82 -4.59 -1.95 11.54
C LEU A 82 -5.84 -1.25 11.01
N CYS A 83 -7.02 -1.70 11.42
CA CYS A 83 -8.28 -1.08 11.05
C CYS A 83 -8.37 0.38 11.54
N ILE A 84 -8.20 0.60 12.84
CA ILE A 84 -8.38 1.91 13.47
C ILE A 84 -7.25 2.88 13.08
N SER A 85 -6.00 2.43 13.17
CA SER A 85 -4.83 3.32 13.05
C SER A 85 -4.43 3.56 11.59
N TYR A 86 -4.73 2.62 10.69
CA TYR A 86 -4.31 2.72 9.29
C TYR A 86 -5.49 2.87 8.32
N ALA A 87 -6.49 1.99 8.41
CA ALA A 87 -7.57 1.94 7.42
C ALA A 87 -8.54 3.12 7.55
N ILE A 88 -9.09 3.38 8.74
CA ILE A 88 -10.07 4.47 8.96
C ILE A 88 -9.56 5.83 8.43
N PRO A 89 -8.34 6.29 8.76
CA PRO A 89 -7.84 7.58 8.27
C PRO A 89 -7.69 7.67 6.74
N ARG A 90 -7.70 6.53 6.04
CA ARG A 90 -7.52 6.42 4.59
C ARG A 90 -8.82 6.14 3.84
N LEU A 91 -9.95 6.07 4.54
CA LEU A 91 -11.26 5.97 3.89
C LEU A 91 -11.66 7.29 3.20
N PRO A 92 -12.44 7.23 2.11
CA PRO A 92 -12.92 8.43 1.44
C PRO A 92 -13.83 9.28 2.35
N ALA A 93 -13.46 10.54 2.56
CA ALA A 93 -14.29 11.49 3.32
C ALA A 93 -15.55 11.96 2.56
N ILE A 94 -15.62 11.74 1.24
CA ILE A 94 -16.71 12.17 0.37
C ILE A 94 -17.10 10.99 -0.53
N GLY A 95 -18.40 10.79 -0.73
CA GLY A 95 -18.96 9.72 -1.55
C GLY A 95 -19.57 8.59 -0.71
N PRO A 96 -19.94 7.48 -1.37
CA PRO A 96 -20.49 6.31 -0.67
C PRO A 96 -19.49 5.82 0.38
N GLN A 97 -19.95 5.67 1.61
CA GLN A 97 -19.16 5.08 2.68
C GLN A 97 -19.16 3.55 2.53
N PRO A 98 -18.06 2.87 2.86
CA PRO A 98 -18.09 1.41 2.89
C PRO A 98 -19.12 0.91 3.88
N ARG A 99 -19.79 -0.17 3.50
CA ARG A 99 -20.56 -0.98 4.44
C ARG A 99 -19.64 -1.81 5.32
N GLN A 100 -18.51 -2.27 4.75
CA GLN A 100 -17.52 -3.07 5.46
C GLN A 100 -16.10 -2.65 5.09
N VAL A 101 -15.20 -2.74 6.06
CA VAL A 101 -13.75 -2.70 5.87
C VAL A 101 -13.23 -4.10 6.21
N VAL A 102 -12.51 -4.72 5.30
CA VAL A 102 -11.84 -5.99 5.56
C VAL A 102 -10.35 -5.75 5.74
N ILE A 103 -9.81 -6.22 6.87
CA ILE A 103 -8.37 -6.23 7.10
C ILE A 103 -7.87 -7.64 6.85
N SER A 104 -6.82 -7.77 6.03
CA SER A 104 -6.14 -9.03 5.78
C SER A 104 -4.68 -8.89 6.21
N LEU A 105 -4.18 -9.91 6.91
CA LEU A 105 -2.79 -10.05 7.29
C LEU A 105 -2.27 -11.37 6.75
N ALA A 106 -1.19 -11.32 5.98
CA ALA A 106 -0.52 -12.49 5.43
C ALA A 106 0.97 -12.49 5.79
N ASP A 107 1.61 -13.66 5.72
CA ASP A 107 3.05 -13.81 5.92
C ASP A 107 3.86 -13.33 4.71
N HIS A 108 3.31 -13.38 3.51
CA HIS A 108 3.94 -12.86 2.30
C HIS A 108 2.92 -12.39 1.25
N PRO A 109 3.36 -11.63 0.21
CA PRO A 109 2.44 -11.11 -0.79
C PRO A 109 1.74 -12.22 -1.58
N ALA A 110 0.43 -12.07 -1.78
CA ALA A 110 -0.39 -13.00 -2.54
C ALA A 110 -1.32 -12.30 -3.53
N GLU A 111 -1.60 -12.92 -4.69
CA GLU A 111 -2.55 -12.39 -5.67
C GLU A 111 -3.99 -12.43 -5.13
N PHE A 112 -4.79 -11.39 -5.38
CA PHE A 112 -6.18 -11.36 -4.92
C PHE A 112 -7.06 -12.35 -5.68
N GLY A 113 -7.90 -13.10 -4.95
CA GLY A 113 -8.84 -14.04 -5.55
C GLY A 113 -8.21 -15.33 -6.07
N VAL A 114 -6.90 -15.51 -5.90
CA VAL A 114 -6.18 -16.74 -6.23
C VAL A 114 -5.92 -17.50 -4.93
N PHE A 115 -6.33 -18.77 -4.90
CA PHE A 115 -6.05 -19.66 -3.79
C PHE A 115 -4.60 -20.12 -3.85
N ASP A 116 -3.86 -19.93 -2.77
CA ASP A 116 -2.48 -20.34 -2.60
C ASP A 116 -2.33 -21.06 -1.25
N LEU A 117 -1.76 -22.26 -1.28
CA LEU A 117 -1.57 -23.11 -0.10
C LEU A 117 -0.31 -22.74 0.69
N ASP A 118 0.62 -22.02 0.07
CA ASP A 118 1.86 -21.61 0.72
C ASP A 118 1.64 -20.34 1.56
N VAL A 119 0.59 -19.56 1.27
CA VAL A 119 0.25 -18.31 1.97
C VAL A 119 -0.49 -18.58 3.26
N THR A 120 0.10 -18.18 4.38
CA THR A 120 -0.58 -18.12 5.67
C THR A 120 -1.24 -16.76 5.84
N GLN A 121 -2.58 -16.73 5.90
CA GLN A 121 -3.32 -15.48 6.03
C GLN A 121 -4.55 -15.61 6.91
N VAL A 122 -4.92 -14.48 7.51
CA VAL A 122 -6.21 -14.27 8.18
C VAL A 122 -6.85 -13.01 7.63
N PHE A 123 -8.18 -12.93 7.72
CA PHE A 123 -8.91 -11.72 7.39
C PHE A 123 -10.18 -11.61 8.24
N GLU A 124 -10.52 -10.39 8.62
CA GLU A 124 -11.73 -10.09 9.39
C GLU A 124 -12.44 -8.86 8.82
N ALA A 125 -13.78 -8.87 8.93
CA ALA A 125 -14.63 -7.76 8.52
C ALA A 125 -14.95 -6.87 9.71
N TYR A 126 -14.96 -5.58 9.44
CA TYR A 126 -15.34 -4.56 10.40
C TYR A 126 -16.36 -3.63 9.77
N ARG A 127 -17.37 -3.28 10.56
CA ARG A 127 -18.22 -2.14 10.28
C ARG A 127 -17.68 -0.93 11.02
N ILE A 128 -17.60 0.19 10.32
CA ILE A 128 -17.07 1.42 10.90
C ILE A 128 -18.21 2.19 11.59
N GLU A 129 -18.02 2.52 12.86
CA GLU A 129 -18.96 3.33 13.66
C GLU A 129 -18.15 4.24 14.59
N ASP A 130 -18.42 5.53 14.56
CA ASP A 130 -17.79 6.54 15.43
C ASP A 130 -16.26 6.48 15.50
N GLY A 131 -15.60 6.15 14.38
CA GLY A 131 -14.14 6.05 14.31
C GLY A 131 -13.55 4.77 14.91
N THR A 132 -14.40 3.78 15.18
CA THR A 132 -14.03 2.45 15.68
C THR A 132 -14.34 1.37 14.65
N CYS A 133 -13.74 0.19 14.84
CA CYS A 133 -13.93 -0.97 13.98
C CYS A 133 -14.72 -2.04 14.73
N ILE A 134 -16.03 -2.12 14.47
CA ILE A 134 -16.91 -3.14 15.07
C ILE A 134 -16.75 -4.43 14.28
N TRP A 135 -16.20 -5.47 14.92
CA TRP A 135 -16.00 -6.77 14.29
C TRP A 135 -17.33 -7.41 13.86
N GLU A 136 -17.40 -7.85 12.61
CA GLU A 136 -18.50 -8.62 12.04
C GLU A 136 -17.95 -10.00 11.67
N GLU A 137 -18.24 -11.00 12.50
CA GLU A 137 -17.83 -12.39 12.30
C GLU A 137 -18.32 -12.93 10.94
N PHE A 138 -17.45 -13.68 10.25
CA PHE A 138 -17.70 -14.26 8.93
C PHE A 138 -18.36 -15.64 8.97
#